data_AF-C9RGU4-F1
#
_entry.id   AF-C9RGU4-F1
#
_cell.length_a   1.000
_cell.length_b   1.000
_cell.length_c   1.000
_cell.angle_alpha   90.00
_cell.angle_beta   90.00
_cell.angle_gamma   90.00
#
_symmetry.space_group_name_H-M   'P 1'
#
loop_
_entity.id
_entity.type
_entity.pdbx_description
1 polymer ?
#
loop_
_entity_poly.entity_id
_entity_poly.type
_entity_poly.pdbx_seq_one_letter_code
_entity_poly.pdbx_strand_id
1 'polypeptide(L)' 'MPKVVEAIYEDGILKLTKPINLPKNKKILICIEEKSFAELINEIELEAKEDVDKTLEEVRRKKYD' A
#
# COMPACT_ATOMS: atom_id res chain seq x y z
N MET A 1 15.09 3.36 -14.31
CA MET A 1 13.99 3.11 -13.34
C MET A 1 13.90 1.62 -13.07
N PRO A 2 13.76 1.19 -11.81
CA PRO A 2 13.38 -0.19 -11.50
C PRO A 2 11.99 -0.47 -12.09
N LYS A 3 11.80 -1.65 -12.69
CA LYS A 3 10.49 -2.16 -13.08
C LYS A 3 9.99 -3.08 -11.98
N VAL A 4 8.85 -2.75 -11.40
CA VAL A 4 8.12 -3.66 -10.50
C VAL A 4 7.43 -4.70 -11.38
N VAL A 5 7.57 -5.97 -11.02
CA VAL A 5 6.92 -7.09 -11.72
C VAL A 5 6.06 -7.81 -10.70
N GLU A 6 4.80 -8.00 -11.04
CA GLU A 6 3.84 -8.71 -10.21
C GLU A 6 3.99 -10.22 -10.38
N ALA A 7 3.89 -10.93 -9.26
CA ALA A 7 3.93 -12.39 -9.23
C ALA A 7 2.93 -12.90 -8.18
N ILE A 8 2.36 -14.07 -8.44
CA ILE A 8 1.52 -14.81 -7.51
C ILE A 8 2.35 -15.95 -6.94
N TYR A 9 2.29 -16.14 -5.63
CA TYR A 9 2.89 -17.28 -4.96
C TYR A 9 1.86 -18.41 -4.87
N GLU A 10 2.13 -19.53 -5.53
CA GLU A 10 1.30 -20.74 -5.50
C GLU A 10 2.19 -21.96 -5.30
N ASP A 11 1.88 -22.78 -4.29
CA ASP A 11 2.55 -24.07 -4.01
C ASP A 11 4.09 -23.99 -3.94
N GLY A 12 4.64 -22.92 -3.34
CA GLY A 12 6.09 -22.76 -3.25
C GLY A 12 6.74 -22.05 -4.45
N ILE A 13 5.97 -21.68 -5.46
CA ILE A 13 6.47 -21.16 -6.73
C ILE A 13 5.96 -19.72 -6.95
N LEU A 14 6.89 -18.80 -7.26
CA LEU A 14 6.56 -17.45 -7.73
C LEU A 14 6.27 -17.48 -9.24
N LYS A 15 5.00 -17.29 -9.60
CA LYS A 15 4.53 -17.22 -10.98
C LYS A 15 4.33 -15.77 -11.38
N LEU A 16 5.06 -15.30 -12.38
CA LEU A 16 4.88 -13.93 -12.89
C LEU A 16 3.49 -13.80 -13.52
N THR A 17 2.78 -12.70 -13.24
CA THR A 17 1.47 -12.43 -13.87
C THR A 17 1.62 -12.05 -15.33
N LYS A 18 2.78 -11.48 -15.70
CA LYS A 18 3.14 -11.12 -17.07
C LYS A 18 4.56 -11.61 -17.39
N PRO A 19 4.80 -12.11 -18.62
CA PRO A 19 6.13 -12.52 -19.03
C PRO A 19 7.06 -11.31 -19.10
N ILE A 20 8.31 -11.51 -18.65
CA ILE A 20 9.37 -10.51 -18.73
C ILE A 20 10.55 -11.07 -19.51
N ASN A 21 11.19 -10.23 -20.31
CA ASN A 21 12.41 -10.58 -21.02
C ASN A 21 13.60 -9.96 -20.28
N LEU A 22 14.30 -10.77 -19.49
CA LEU A 22 15.50 -10.35 -18.76
C LEU A 22 16.76 -10.97 -19.39
N PRO A 23 17.90 -10.24 -19.40
CA PRO A 23 19.18 -10.81 -19.82
C PRO A 23 19.55 -12.04 -19.00
N LYS A 24 20.27 -12.97 -19.62
CA LYS A 24 20.79 -14.16 -18.94
C LYS A 24 21.65 -13.74 -17.73
N ASN A 25 21.48 -14.41 -16.60
CA ASN A 25 22.16 -14.13 -15.33
C ASN A 25 21.88 -12.75 -14.70
N LYS A 26 20.77 -12.10 -15.06
CA LYS A 26 20.37 -10.85 -14.40
C LYS A 26 19.96 -11.13 -12.95
N LYS A 27 20.62 -10.47 -12.00
CA LYS A 27 20.16 -10.44 -10.60
C LYS A 27 18.87 -9.65 -10.49
N ILE A 28 17.91 -10.21 -9.75
CA ILE A 28 16.64 -9.59 -9.40
C ILE A 28 16.50 -9.50 -7.88
N LEU A 29 15.78 -8.49 -7.43
CA LEU A 29 15.39 -8.30 -6.03
C LEU A 29 13.91 -8.65 -5.93
N ILE A 30 13.56 -9.45 -4.93
CA ILE A 30 12.17 -9.79 -4.63
C ILE A 30 11.78 -9.02 -3.38
N CYS A 31 10.76 -8.20 -3.49
CA CYS A 31 10.14 -7.51 -2.36
C CYS A 31 8.82 -8.23 -2.06
N ILE A 32 8.65 -8.65 -0.79
CA ILE A 32 7.41 -9.24 -0.31
C ILE A 32 6.76 -8.17 0.55
N GLU A 33 5.59 -7.70 0.15
CA GLU A 33 4.82 -6.73 0.94
C GLU A 33 4.12 -7.47 2.09
N GLU A 34 4.32 -7.03 3.33
CA GLU A 34 3.69 -7.63 4.52
C GLU A 34 2.21 -7.24 4.70
N LYS A 35 1.79 -6.14 4.07
CA LYS A 35 0.41 -5.64 4.05
C LYS A 35 0.04 -5.25 2.62
N SER A 36 -1.22 -5.46 2.23
CA SER A 36 -1.65 -5.02 0.90
C SER A 36 -1.70 -3.48 0.84
N PHE A 37 -1.38 -2.88 -0.31
CA PHE A 37 -1.54 -1.43 -0.54
C PHE A 37 -2.95 -0.93 -0.18
N ALA A 38 -3.97 -1.80 -0.27
CA ALA A 38 -5.34 -1.51 0.14
C ALA A 38 -5.51 -1.40 1.67
N GLU A 39 -4.79 -2.20 2.46
CA GLU A 39 -4.78 -2.08 3.92
C GLU A 39 -4.10 -0.78 4.37
N LEU A 40 -3.03 -0.36 3.68
CA LEU A 40 -2.36 0.92 3.92
C LEU A 40 -3.27 2.13 3.62
N ILE A 41 -4.08 2.09 2.55
CA ILE A 41 -5.05 3.16 2.23
C ILE A 41 -6.14 3.24 3.31
N ASN A 42 -6.63 2.10 3.79
CA ASN A 42 -7.66 2.09 4.84
C ASN A 42 -7.16 2.70 6.15
N GLU A 43 -5.89 2.45 6.53
CA GLU A 43 -5.29 3.08 7.71
C GLU A 43 -5.22 4.62 7.55
N ILE A 44 -4.81 5.12 6.38
CA ILE A 44 -4.72 6.57 6.11
C ILE A 44 -6.10 7.24 6.07
N GLU A 45 -7.11 6.62 5.47
CA GLU A 45 -8.48 7.16 5.44
C GLU A 45 -9.10 7.23 6.84
N LEU A 46 -8.76 6.28 7.71
CA LEU A 46 -9.23 6.27 9.10
C LEU A 46 -8.64 7.45 9.88
N GLU A 47 -7.33 7.66 9.79
CA GLU A 47 -6.64 8.78 10.45
C GLU A 47 -7.16 10.15 9.98
N ALA A 48 -7.38 10.31 8.68
CA ALA A 48 -7.90 11.55 8.11
C ALA A 48 -9.33 11.87 8.60
N LYS A 49 -10.19 10.87 8.79
CA LYS A 49 -11.54 11.07 9.36
C LYS A 49 -11.48 11.51 10.82
N GLU A 50 -10.62 10.89 11.62
CA GLU A 50 -10.48 11.25 13.04
C GLU A 50 -10.00 12.70 13.21
N ASP A 51 -9.12 13.18 12.34
CA ASP A 51 -8.61 14.55 12.41
C ASP A 51 -9.68 15.59 12.03
N VAL A 52 -10.48 15.31 11.00
CA VAL A 52 -11.62 16.17 10.61
C VAL A 52 -12.67 16.24 11.72
N ASP A 53 -13.01 15.12 12.35
CA ASP A 53 -13.99 15.08 13.44
C ASP A 53 -13.52 15.85 14.67
N LYS A 54 -12.23 15.73 15.05
CA LYS A 54 -11.64 16.55 16.12
C LYS A 54 -11.70 18.03 15.80
N THR A 55 -11.36 18.42 14.57
CA THR A 55 -11.37 19.83 14.17
C THR A 55 -12.81 20.39 14.19
N LEU A 56 -13.81 19.60 13.79
CA LEU A 56 -15.23 19.99 13.85
C LEU A 56 -15.75 20.11 15.29
N GLU A 57 -15.37 19.21 16.18
CA GLU A 57 -15.67 19.26 17.62
C GLU A 57 -15.12 20.55 18.26
N GLU A 58 -13.88 20.91 17.96
CA GLU A 58 -13.24 22.10 18.51
C GLU A 58 -13.90 23.41 18.04
N VAL A 59 -14.26 23.48 16.75
CA VAL A 59 -14.98 24.64 16.19
C VAL A 59 -16.39 24.75 16.78
N ARG A 60 -17.06 23.62 17.06
CA ARG A 60 -18.38 23.62 17.71
C ARG A 60 -18.31 24.07 19.16
N ARG A 61 -17.29 23.68 19.92
CA ARG A 61 -17.12 24.13 21.32
C ARG A 61 -16.80 25.63 21.42
N LYS A 62 -15.97 26.16 20.52
CA LYS A 62 -15.66 27.60 20.47
C LYS A 62 -16.83 28.52 20.10
N LYS A 63 -17.96 27.97 19.67
CA LYS A 63 -19.14 28.75 19.25
C LYS A 63 -20.20 28.92 20.35
N TYR A 64 -19.99 28.28 21.51
CA TYR A 64 -20.92 28.29 22.65
C TYR A 64 -20.33 28.89 23.94
N ASP A 65 -19.16 29.52 23.87
CA ASP A 65 -18.61 30.42 24.90
C ASP A 65 -18.75 31.89 24.48
#